data_AF-A0A941HH30-F1
#
_entry.id   AF-A0A941HH30-F1
#
_cell.length_a   1.000
_cell.length_b   1.000
_cell.length_c   1.000
_cell.angle_alpha   90.00
_cell.angle_beta   90.00
_cell.angle_gamma   90.00
#
_symmetry.space_group_name_H-M   'P 1'
#
loop_
_entity.id
_entity.type
_entity.pdbx_description
1 polymer ?
#
loop_
_entity_poly.entity_id
_entity_poly.type
_entity_poly.pdbx_seq_one_letter_code
_entity_poly.pdbx_strand_id
1 'polypeptide(L)'
;MRTTASYIRVIVFLIIAYILIENTVDSGETSAFIAEPLTWLAMGMIMLFAIAIEISFAAFKNILFQSLKPEAQERYLLAEKARKEKQFAWFWNIYLKLLDSKPVEEEEEIILDHNYDGIKELDNNLPPWWVYGFYVTILFGVIYMIRFHVFNDYTQTEEYETEVAQALIDIEEYKRTAKDLVDVNTVTLLTDASDLSAGKAVFTTNCVACHKADGGGGIGPNLTDEYWILGGGIKNVFRTISEGGRDGKGMVAWKQTLKPAEMAQVASYVISLGGTTPAEPKAPDGEIWVDPDAPKEEVPTKEIQETVSDSTAVAVNE
;
A
#
# COMPACT_ATOMS: atom_id res chain seq x y z
N MET A 1 27.94 27.17 14.55
CA MET A 1 26.57 27.31 14.03
C MET A 1 25.70 28.02 15.05
N ARG A 2 25.33 29.28 14.83
CA ARG A 2 24.51 30.06 15.78
C ARG A 2 23.60 31.12 15.12
N THR A 3 23.39 31.07 13.81
CA THR A 3 22.50 32.04 13.13
C THR A 3 21.37 31.29 12.43
N THR A 4 20.15 31.83 12.52
CA THR A 4 18.95 31.32 11.82
C THR A 4 19.19 31.18 10.31
N ALA A 5 19.95 32.11 9.72
CA ALA A 5 20.36 32.05 8.32
C ALA A 5 21.30 30.88 7.96
N SER A 6 22.03 30.31 8.92
CA SER A 6 22.83 29.10 8.70
C SER A 6 21.94 27.88 8.58
N TYR A 7 20.94 27.75 9.45
CA TYR A 7 19.98 26.65 9.39
C TYR A 7 19.15 26.70 8.12
N ILE A 8 18.64 27.89 7.74
CA ILE A 8 17.86 28.06 6.51
C ILE A 8 18.69 27.67 5.28
N ARG A 9 19.97 28.06 5.19
CA ARG A 9 20.82 27.67 4.05
C ARG A 9 21.05 26.16 3.96
N VAL A 10 21.29 25.49 5.09
CA VAL A 10 21.41 24.02 5.11
C VAL A 10 20.10 23.38 4.68
N ILE A 11 18.95 23.82 5.21
CA ILE A 11 17.63 23.30 4.84
C ILE A 11 17.36 23.49 3.35
N VAL A 12 17.61 24.69 2.81
CA VAL A 12 17.44 24.98 1.38
C VAL A 12 18.35 24.09 0.53
N PHE A 13 19.60 23.90 0.93
CA PHE A 13 20.53 23.02 0.24
C PHE A 13 20.07 21.56 0.26
N LEU A 14 19.52 21.08 1.38
CA LEU A 14 18.94 19.75 1.48
C LEU A 14 17.69 19.56 0.62
N ILE A 15 16.83 20.57 0.54
CA ILE A 15 15.66 20.55 -0.35
C ILE A 15 16.12 20.46 -1.81
N ILE A 16 17.12 21.25 -2.20
CA ILE A 16 17.69 21.17 -3.54
C ILE A 16 18.29 19.79 -3.80
N ALA A 17 19.05 19.23 -2.85
CA ALA A 17 19.61 17.89 -2.97
C ALA A 17 18.53 16.82 -3.08
N TYR A 18 17.43 16.95 -2.34
CA TYR A 18 16.29 16.04 -2.38
C TYR A 18 15.67 16.03 -3.78
N ILE A 19 15.38 17.21 -4.32
CA ILE A 19 14.83 17.38 -5.66
C ILE A 19 15.80 16.78 -6.71
N LEU A 20 17.10 17.05 -6.60
CA LEU A 20 18.09 16.50 -7.53
C LEU A 20 18.15 14.97 -7.49
N ILE A 21 18.08 14.36 -6.31
CA ILE A 21 18.07 12.90 -6.16
C ILE A 21 16.83 12.30 -6.80
N GLU A 22 15.63 12.83 -6.51
CA GLU A 22 14.38 12.38 -7.15
C GLU A 22 14.40 12.51 -8.67
N ASN A 23 15.11 13.50 -9.22
CA ASN A 23 15.18 13.72 -10.67
C ASN A 23 16.33 12.96 -11.37
N THR A 24 17.20 12.27 -10.62
CA THR A 24 18.38 11.58 -11.19
C THR A 24 18.39 10.08 -10.95
N VAL A 25 17.73 9.61 -9.91
CA VAL A 25 17.57 8.18 -9.63
C VAL A 25 16.30 7.69 -10.33
N ASP A 26 16.44 6.68 -11.19
CA ASP A 26 15.29 6.06 -11.85
C ASP A 26 14.60 5.09 -10.89
N SER A 27 13.46 5.53 -10.34
CA SER A 27 12.67 4.78 -9.34
C SER A 27 11.23 4.50 -9.79
N GLY A 28 10.95 4.64 -11.09
CA GLY A 28 9.60 4.45 -11.65
C GLY A 28 8.57 5.40 -11.04
N GLU A 29 7.42 4.86 -10.63
CA GLU A 29 6.33 5.64 -10.00
C GLU A 29 6.52 5.87 -8.50
N THR A 30 7.56 5.28 -7.91
CA THR A 30 7.87 5.40 -6.48
C THR A 30 8.99 6.40 -6.24
N SER A 31 8.99 7.06 -5.08
CA SER A 31 10.09 7.96 -4.69
C SER A 31 11.43 7.22 -4.66
N ALA A 32 12.49 7.89 -5.13
CA ALA A 32 13.86 7.38 -5.07
C ALA A 32 14.28 6.99 -3.64
N PHE A 33 13.70 7.64 -2.63
CA PHE A 33 13.96 7.39 -1.21
C PHE A 33 13.29 6.14 -0.67
N ILE A 34 12.29 5.61 -1.36
CA ILE A 34 11.60 4.37 -1.01
C ILE A 34 12.19 3.21 -1.82
N ALA A 35 12.38 3.40 -3.12
CA ALA A 35 12.91 2.38 -4.02
C ALA A 35 14.35 1.98 -3.68
N GLU A 36 15.19 2.97 -3.35
CA GLU A 36 16.63 2.78 -3.17
C GLU A 36 17.06 3.24 -1.76
N PRO A 37 17.16 2.33 -0.77
CA PRO A 37 17.52 2.69 0.62
C PRO A 37 18.86 3.43 0.76
N LEU A 38 19.76 3.31 -0.22
CA LEU A 38 21.05 3.98 -0.23
C LEU A 38 20.93 5.51 -0.39
N THR A 39 19.83 6.01 -0.98
CA THR A 39 19.58 7.45 -1.15
C THR A 39 19.45 8.19 0.19
N TRP A 40 18.93 7.52 1.23
CA TRP A 40 18.92 8.06 2.60
C TRP A 40 20.33 8.25 3.17
N LEU A 41 21.23 7.30 2.91
CA LEU A 41 22.64 7.44 3.29
C LEU A 41 23.31 8.57 2.51
N ALA A 42 23.03 8.69 1.22
CA ALA A 42 23.55 9.78 0.40
C ALA A 42 23.07 11.15 0.92
N MET A 43 21.77 11.29 1.23
CA MET A 43 21.21 12.50 1.83
C MET A 43 21.83 12.83 3.19
N GLY A 44 22.02 11.82 4.04
CA GLY A 44 22.70 11.96 5.32
C GLY A 44 24.13 12.48 5.17
N MET A 45 24.88 11.95 4.20
CA MET A 45 26.24 12.43 3.89
C MET A 45 26.23 13.87 3.39
N ILE A 46 25.32 14.23 2.49
CA ILE A 46 25.16 15.61 1.99
C ILE A 46 24.85 16.57 3.14
N MET A 47 23.99 16.17 4.08
CA MET A 47 23.70 16.94 5.29
C MET A 47 24.94 17.16 6.16
N LEU A 48 25.73 16.10 6.41
CA LEU A 48 26.96 16.22 7.19
C LEU A 48 27.96 17.16 6.52
N PHE A 49 28.13 17.09 5.19
CA PHE A 49 28.98 18.01 4.45
C PHE A 49 28.46 19.45 4.49
N ALA A 50 27.15 19.67 4.32
CA ALA A 50 26.56 21.01 4.40
C ALA A 50 26.78 21.64 5.80
N ILE A 51 26.61 20.83 6.86
CA ILE A 51 26.89 21.24 8.23
C ILE A 51 28.39 21.55 8.42
N ALA A 52 29.27 20.67 7.94
CA ALA A 52 30.72 20.86 8.04
C ALA A 52 31.17 22.14 7.32
N ILE A 53 30.64 22.40 6.12
CA ILE A 53 30.91 23.62 5.35
C ILE A 53 30.50 24.87 6.15
N GLU A 54 29.30 24.88 6.75
CA GLU A 54 28.86 26.01 7.58
C GLU A 54 29.70 26.21 8.84
N ILE A 55 30.14 25.12 9.47
CA ILE A 55 31.08 25.18 10.61
C ILE A 55 32.41 25.78 10.16
N SER A 56 32.96 25.33 9.03
CA SER A 56 34.21 25.85 8.48
C SER A 56 34.10 27.33 8.11
N PHE A 57 33.00 27.76 7.48
CA PHE A 57 32.75 29.18 7.21
C PHE A 57 32.63 30.01 8.49
N ALA A 58 31.98 29.48 9.52
CA ALA A 58 31.87 30.16 10.82
C ALA A 58 33.25 30.30 11.49
N ALA A 59 34.05 29.24 11.48
CA ALA A 59 35.42 29.26 12.00
C ALA A 59 36.31 30.24 11.22
N PHE A 60 36.22 30.23 9.88
CA PHE A 60 36.94 31.16 9.02
C PHE A 60 36.58 32.62 9.31
N LYS A 61 35.29 32.94 9.43
CA LYS A 61 34.83 34.29 9.82
C LYS A 61 35.36 34.71 11.18
N ASN A 62 35.38 33.78 12.15
CA ASN A 62 35.90 34.07 13.48
C ASN A 62 37.41 34.35 13.46
N ILE A 63 38.19 33.57 12.71
CA ILE A 63 39.64 33.82 12.54
C ILE A 63 39.86 35.18 11.85
N LEU A 64 39.11 35.46 10.78
CA LEU A 64 39.18 36.75 10.10
C LEU A 64 38.84 37.91 11.05
N PHE A 65 37.82 37.75 11.89
CA PHE A 65 37.45 38.73 12.90
C PHE A 65 38.56 38.94 13.94
N GLN A 66 39.19 37.87 14.42
CA GLN A 66 40.32 37.95 15.35
C GLN A 66 41.57 38.58 14.71
N SER A 67 41.75 38.45 13.39
CA SER A 67 42.87 39.06 12.65
C SER A 67 42.71 40.57 12.41
N LEU A 68 41.53 41.14 12.66
CA LEU A 68 41.27 42.57 12.50
C LEU A 68 41.87 43.39 13.65
N LYS A 69 42.27 44.63 13.36
CA LYS A 69 42.66 45.61 14.38
C LYS A 69 41.47 45.94 15.29
N PRO A 70 41.68 46.35 16.56
CA PRO A 70 40.59 46.66 17.50
C PRO A 70 39.55 47.65 16.95
N GLU A 71 39.98 48.72 16.30
CA GLU A 71 39.08 49.71 15.66
C GLU A 71 38.23 49.10 14.53
N ALA A 72 38.79 48.14 13.79
CA ALA A 72 38.08 47.47 12.70
C ALA A 72 37.11 46.40 13.23
N GLN A 73 37.42 45.77 14.36
CA GLN A 73 36.51 44.86 15.07
C GLN A 73 35.27 45.59 15.57
N GLU A 74 35.44 46.77 16.17
CA GLU A 74 34.32 47.60 16.62
C GLU A 74 33.42 48.02 15.46
N ARG A 75 34.02 48.50 14.35
CA ARG A 75 33.28 48.82 13.11
C ARG A 75 32.51 47.63 12.56
N TYR A 76 33.10 46.44 12.58
CA TYR A 76 32.44 45.21 12.15
C TYR A 76 31.23 44.88 13.03
N LEU A 77 31.37 44.96 14.35
CA LEU A 77 30.27 44.69 15.30
C LEU A 77 29.12 45.69 15.15
N LEU A 78 29.43 46.98 14.98
CA LEU A 78 28.44 48.02 14.72
C LEU A 78 27.69 47.78 13.41
N ALA A 79 28.42 47.42 12.34
CA ALA A 79 27.82 47.08 11.06
C ALA A 79 26.94 45.82 11.15
N GLU A 80 27.36 44.79 11.90
CA GLU A 80 26.57 43.58 12.09
C GLU A 80 25.31 43.82 12.93
N LYS A 81 25.40 44.65 13.97
CA LYS A 81 24.23 45.08 14.76
C LYS A 81 23.22 45.83 13.89
N ALA A 82 23.67 46.83 13.14
CA ALA A 82 22.82 47.59 12.22
C ALA A 82 22.19 46.69 11.13
N ARG A 83 22.91 45.66 10.66
CA ARG A 83 22.39 44.70 9.68
C ARG A 83 21.30 43.81 10.29
N LYS A 84 21.48 43.32 11.52
CA LYS A 84 20.49 42.49 12.24
C LYS A 84 19.20 43.25 12.51
N GLU A 85 19.30 44.51 12.94
CA GLU A 85 18.15 45.39 13.15
C GLU A 85 17.34 45.59 11.86
N LYS A 86 18.00 45.64 10.70
CA LYS A 86 17.34 45.80 9.39
C LYS A 86 16.92 44.48 8.72
N GLN A 87 17.32 43.33 9.24
CA GLN A 87 17.18 42.03 8.56
C GLN A 87 15.71 41.65 8.29
N PHE A 88 14.81 42.00 9.20
CA PHE A 88 13.37 41.76 9.07
C PHE A 88 12.57 43.04 8.84
N ALA A 89 13.23 44.18 8.62
CA ALA A 89 12.54 45.46 8.45
C ALA A 89 11.56 45.40 7.27
N TRP A 90 11.94 44.77 6.15
CA TRP A 90 11.06 44.63 4.99
C TRP A 90 9.78 43.84 5.32
N PHE A 91 9.91 42.74 6.09
CA PHE A 91 8.81 41.87 6.46
C PHE A 91 7.87 42.60 7.42
N TRP A 92 8.43 43.22 8.47
CA TRP A 92 7.65 44.02 9.41
C TRP A 92 6.96 45.20 8.72
N ASN A 93 7.62 45.86 7.78
CA ASN A 93 7.01 46.94 7.00
C ASN A 93 5.84 46.45 6.15
N ILE A 94 5.91 45.25 5.57
CA ILE A 94 4.79 44.67 4.82
C ILE A 94 3.67 44.24 5.75
N TYR A 95 4.02 43.57 6.85
CA TYR A 95 3.05 43.13 7.86
C TYR A 95 2.26 44.33 8.41
N LEU A 96 2.96 45.40 8.81
CA LEU A 96 2.33 46.62 9.32
C LEU A 96 1.45 47.30 8.25
N LYS A 97 1.89 47.33 6.99
CA LYS A 97 1.04 47.82 5.88
C LYS A 97 -0.20 46.98 5.63
N LEU A 98 -0.12 45.67 5.83
CA LEU A 98 -1.27 44.77 5.71
C LEU A 98 -2.20 44.86 6.92
N LEU A 99 -1.70 45.30 8.08
CA LEU A 99 -2.51 45.49 9.29
C LEU A 99 -3.38 46.76 9.19
N ASP A 100 -2.84 47.84 8.60
CA ASP A 100 -3.50 49.15 8.47
C ASP A 100 -4.07 49.71 9.79
N SER A 101 -3.46 49.36 10.92
CA SER A 101 -3.88 49.82 12.25
C SER A 101 -3.25 51.16 12.60
N LYS A 102 -4.01 52.07 13.21
CA LYS A 102 -3.44 53.27 13.83
C LYS A 102 -2.61 52.91 15.09
N PRO A 103 -1.55 53.68 15.40
CA PRO A 103 -0.77 53.49 16.61
C PRO A 103 -1.57 53.90 17.86
N VAL A 104 -1.21 53.33 19.02
CA VAL A 104 -1.95 53.49 20.29
C VAL A 104 -2.08 54.95 20.72
N GLU A 105 -1.06 55.76 20.44
CA GLU A 105 -1.01 57.18 20.77
C GLU A 105 -2.06 58.02 20.02
N GLU A 106 -2.55 57.51 18.88
CA GLU A 106 -3.57 58.15 18.03
C GLU A 106 -4.95 57.48 18.18
N GLU A 107 -5.11 56.52 19.10
CA GLU A 107 -6.39 55.81 19.30
C GLU A 107 -7.52 56.75 19.71
N GLU A 108 -7.22 57.83 20.46
CA GLU A 108 -8.22 58.82 20.86
C GLU A 108 -8.95 59.46 19.67
N GLU A 109 -8.31 59.53 18.50
CA GLU A 109 -8.92 60.10 17.29
C GLU A 109 -9.96 59.17 16.62
N ILE A 110 -9.90 57.87 16.91
CA ILE A 110 -10.75 56.84 16.28
C ILE A 110 -11.69 56.16 17.28
N ILE A 111 -11.69 56.58 18.54
CA ILE A 111 -12.65 56.09 19.53
C ILE A 111 -14.05 56.61 19.17
N LEU A 112 -15.00 55.69 19.04
CA LEU A 112 -16.41 56.03 18.88
C LEU A 112 -16.96 56.68 20.16
N ASP A 113 -17.97 57.53 20.00
CA ASP A 113 -18.52 58.37 21.08
C ASP A 113 -19.31 57.57 22.14
N HIS A 114 -19.68 56.32 21.84
CA HIS A 114 -20.46 55.46 22.73
C HIS A 114 -19.56 54.60 23.63
N ASN A 115 -20.01 54.41 24.88
CA ASN A 115 -19.36 53.57 25.87
C ASN A 115 -20.38 52.56 26.43
N TYR A 116 -20.06 51.29 26.31
CA TYR A 116 -20.88 50.19 26.81
C TYR A 116 -20.13 49.48 27.94
N ASP A 117 -20.56 49.71 29.18
CA ASP A 117 -20.00 49.05 30.37
C ASP A 117 -18.47 49.18 30.50
N GLY A 118 -17.94 50.37 30.18
CA GLY A 118 -16.50 50.64 30.21
C GLY A 118 -15.75 50.25 28.93
N ILE A 119 -16.40 49.56 27.98
CA ILE A 119 -15.82 49.20 26.69
C ILE A 119 -16.15 50.30 25.66
N LYS A 120 -15.12 50.75 24.95
CA LYS A 120 -15.23 51.68 23.81
C LYS A 120 -14.76 50.98 22.54
N GLU A 121 -15.37 51.34 21.42
CA GLU A 121 -15.09 50.76 20.11
C GLU A 121 -14.18 51.70 19.30
N LEU A 122 -13.30 51.11 18.49
CA LEU A 122 -12.38 51.83 17.61
C LEU A 122 -12.90 51.75 16.16
N ASP A 123 -12.98 52.88 15.48
CA ASP A 123 -13.32 52.99 14.05
C ASP A 123 -12.08 52.73 13.17
N ASN A 124 -11.56 51.50 13.24
CA ASN A 124 -10.42 51.06 12.44
C ASN A 124 -10.86 50.57 11.05
N ASN A 125 -10.01 50.80 10.05
CA ASN A 125 -10.16 50.14 8.76
C ASN A 125 -9.98 48.63 8.89
N LEU A 126 -10.69 47.87 8.05
CA LEU A 126 -10.50 46.42 7.95
C LEU A 126 -9.10 46.13 7.38
N PRO A 127 -8.32 45.21 7.99
CA PRO A 127 -7.00 44.89 7.48
C PRO A 127 -7.05 44.47 6.01
N PRO A 128 -6.25 45.08 5.11
CA PRO A 128 -6.25 44.75 3.69
C PRO A 128 -6.15 43.25 3.38
N TRP A 129 -5.34 42.49 4.12
CA TRP A 129 -5.23 41.04 3.92
C TRP A 129 -6.55 40.31 4.17
N TRP A 130 -7.35 40.76 5.14
CA TRP A 130 -8.65 40.18 5.48
C TRP A 130 -9.66 40.48 4.37
N VAL A 131 -9.67 41.72 3.88
CA VAL A 131 -10.55 42.14 2.77
C VAL A 131 -10.22 41.37 1.49
N TYR A 132 -8.94 41.25 1.14
CA TYR A 132 -8.53 40.44 0.00
C TYR A 132 -8.88 38.96 0.20
N GLY A 133 -8.69 38.42 1.40
CA GLY A 133 -9.11 37.06 1.74
C GLY A 133 -10.61 36.85 1.52
N PHE A 134 -11.44 37.80 1.95
CA PHE A 134 -12.88 37.78 1.73
C PHE A 134 -13.25 37.84 0.23
N TYR A 135 -12.57 38.65 -0.57
CA TYR A 135 -12.80 38.64 -2.03
C TYR A 135 -12.35 37.35 -2.71
N VAL A 136 -11.28 36.72 -2.23
CA VAL A 136 -10.81 35.42 -2.74
C VAL A 136 -11.85 34.33 -2.47
N THR A 137 -12.49 34.31 -1.30
CA THR A 137 -13.53 33.31 -1.02
C THR A 137 -14.77 33.52 -1.90
N ILE A 138 -15.15 34.77 -2.18
CA ILE A 138 -16.21 35.09 -3.13
C ILE A 138 -15.85 34.57 -4.53
N LEU A 139 -14.64 34.88 -5.02
CA LEU A 139 -14.17 34.43 -6.33
C LEU A 139 -14.16 32.90 -6.42
N PHE A 140 -13.66 32.22 -5.39
CA PHE A 140 -13.67 30.76 -5.30
C PHE A 140 -15.10 30.21 -5.38
N GLY A 141 -16.04 30.80 -4.63
CA GLY A 141 -17.45 30.40 -4.66
C GLY A 141 -18.10 30.54 -6.04
N VAL A 142 -17.79 31.63 -6.76
CA VAL A 142 -18.28 31.82 -8.14
C VAL A 142 -17.70 30.77 -9.09
N ILE A 143 -16.40 30.51 -9.00
CA ILE A 143 -15.73 29.48 -9.83
C ILE A 143 -16.31 28.09 -9.52
N TYR A 144 -16.49 27.77 -8.24
CA TYR A 144 -17.05 26.50 -7.79
C TYR A 144 -18.48 26.30 -8.32
N MET A 145 -19.32 27.33 -8.20
CA MET A 145 -20.70 27.29 -8.70
C MET A 145 -20.73 27.07 -10.22
N ILE A 146 -19.92 27.80 -10.98
CA ILE A 146 -19.85 27.62 -12.43
C ILE A 146 -19.37 26.19 -12.77
N ARG A 147 -18.33 25.71 -12.10
CA ARG A 147 -17.78 24.38 -12.36
C ARG A 147 -18.79 23.26 -12.10
N PHE A 148 -19.39 23.23 -10.90
CA PHE A 148 -20.22 22.09 -10.49
C PHE A 148 -21.70 22.25 -10.86
N HIS A 149 -22.25 23.46 -10.87
CA HIS A 149 -23.68 23.68 -11.13
C HIS A 149 -24.01 24.17 -12.54
N VAL A 150 -23.05 24.76 -13.27
CA VAL A 150 -23.27 25.20 -14.67
C VAL A 150 -22.71 24.19 -15.66
N PHE A 151 -21.49 23.72 -15.45
CA PHE A 151 -20.85 22.76 -16.34
C PHE A 151 -21.17 21.30 -16.04
N ASN A 152 -21.82 21.00 -14.91
CA ASN A 152 -22.11 19.63 -14.45
C ASN A 152 -20.88 18.73 -14.56
N ASP A 153 -19.81 19.14 -13.89
CA ASP A 153 -18.62 18.30 -13.70
C ASP A 153 -18.99 17.02 -12.90
N TYR A 154 -18.00 16.26 -12.45
CA TYR A 154 -18.25 15.01 -11.73
C TYR A 154 -19.07 15.18 -10.43
N THR A 155 -19.90 14.18 -10.16
CA THR A 155 -20.67 14.03 -8.92
C THR A 155 -19.91 13.18 -7.89
N GLN A 156 -20.35 13.23 -6.62
CA GLN A 156 -19.80 12.38 -5.56
C GLN A 156 -19.93 10.87 -5.90
N THR A 157 -20.99 10.47 -6.59
CA THR A 157 -21.19 9.07 -6.99
C THR A 157 -20.19 8.65 -8.05
N GLU A 158 -19.96 9.48 -9.07
CA GLU A 158 -18.98 9.20 -10.12
C GLU A 158 -17.54 9.19 -9.58
N GLU A 159 -17.22 10.07 -8.63
CA GLU A 159 -15.94 10.08 -7.92
C GLU A 159 -15.73 8.75 -7.16
N TYR A 160 -16.74 8.31 -6.41
CA TYR A 160 -16.70 7.03 -5.70
C TYR A 160 -16.53 5.84 -6.65
N GLU A 161 -17.29 5.80 -7.76
CA GLU A 161 -17.18 4.73 -8.75
C GLU A 161 -15.78 4.71 -9.40
N THR A 162 -15.21 5.88 -9.66
CA THR A 162 -13.85 6.00 -10.20
C THR A 162 -12.80 5.50 -9.20
N GLU A 163 -12.91 5.88 -7.93
CA GLU A 163 -12.00 5.40 -6.87
C GLU A 163 -12.13 3.89 -6.65
N VAL A 164 -13.34 3.33 -6.66
CA VAL A 164 -13.56 1.89 -6.54
C VAL A 164 -12.98 1.15 -7.75
N ALA A 165 -13.18 1.67 -8.96
CA ALA A 165 -12.60 1.07 -10.16
C ALA A 165 -11.06 1.04 -10.08
N GLN A 166 -10.44 2.13 -9.64
CA GLN A 166 -8.99 2.16 -9.43
C GLN A 166 -8.56 1.17 -8.34
N ALA A 167 -9.25 1.15 -7.21
CA ALA A 167 -8.94 0.23 -6.12
C ALA A 167 -9.06 -1.25 -6.55
N LEU A 168 -10.00 -1.59 -7.43
CA LEU A 168 -10.13 -2.94 -7.98
C LEU A 168 -8.93 -3.31 -8.87
N ILE A 169 -8.46 -2.38 -9.70
CA ILE A 169 -7.25 -2.56 -10.52
C ILE A 169 -6.03 -2.78 -9.61
N ASP A 170 -5.87 -1.94 -8.57
CA ASP A 170 -4.77 -2.04 -7.62
C ASP A 170 -4.80 -3.36 -6.85
N ILE A 171 -6.01 -3.82 -6.45
CA ILE A 171 -6.21 -5.12 -5.81
C ILE A 171 -5.85 -6.26 -6.76
N GLU A 172 -6.22 -6.17 -8.03
CA GLU A 172 -5.89 -7.18 -9.03
C GLU A 172 -4.38 -7.25 -9.29
N GLU A 173 -3.72 -6.09 -9.42
CA GLU A 173 -2.27 -6.02 -9.55
C GLU A 173 -1.55 -6.54 -8.31
N TYR A 174 -2.03 -6.19 -7.12
CA TYR A 174 -1.54 -6.73 -5.87
C TYR A 174 -1.72 -8.25 -5.80
N LYS A 175 -2.88 -8.79 -6.21
CA LYS A 175 -3.11 -10.25 -6.27
C LYS A 175 -2.19 -10.95 -7.27
N ARG A 176 -1.90 -10.33 -8.42
CA ARG A 176 -0.98 -10.87 -9.44
C ARG A 176 0.45 -10.98 -8.92
N THR A 177 0.85 -10.05 -8.05
CA THR A 177 2.22 -9.97 -7.51
C THR A 177 2.37 -10.70 -6.17
N ALA A 178 1.29 -10.80 -5.38
CA ALA A 178 1.28 -11.44 -4.07
C ALA A 178 0.94 -12.94 -4.15
N LYS A 179 1.92 -13.76 -4.56
CA LYS A 179 1.82 -15.24 -4.53
C LYS A 179 1.60 -15.81 -3.11
N ASP A 180 1.89 -15.04 -2.06
CA ASP A 180 1.82 -15.46 -0.66
C ASP A 180 0.42 -15.30 -0.01
N LEU A 181 -0.60 -14.86 -0.74
CA LEU A 181 -1.98 -14.64 -0.23
C LEU A 181 -3.00 -15.69 -0.69
N VAL A 182 -2.55 -16.92 -0.89
CA VAL A 182 -3.45 -18.02 -1.24
C VAL A 182 -4.25 -18.45 -0.02
N ASP A 183 -5.57 -18.56 -0.13
CA ASP A 183 -6.44 -19.14 0.90
C ASP A 183 -7.32 -20.24 0.28
N VAL A 184 -8.14 -20.91 1.11
CA VAL A 184 -9.00 -22.02 0.66
C VAL A 184 -9.96 -21.60 -0.47
N ASN A 185 -10.34 -20.32 -0.54
CA ASN A 185 -11.26 -19.80 -1.54
C ASN A 185 -10.53 -19.37 -2.82
N THR A 186 -9.27 -18.91 -2.71
CA THR A 186 -8.48 -18.39 -3.84
C THR A 186 -7.51 -19.40 -4.44
N VAL A 187 -7.25 -20.54 -3.77
CA VAL A 187 -6.31 -21.56 -4.26
C VAL A 187 -6.77 -22.17 -5.59
N THR A 188 -5.86 -22.17 -6.56
CA THR A 188 -5.98 -22.84 -7.86
C THR A 188 -4.96 -23.96 -7.98
N LEU A 189 -5.25 -24.97 -8.82
CA LEU A 189 -4.30 -26.04 -9.09
C LEU A 189 -3.09 -25.49 -9.86
N LEU A 190 -1.90 -25.60 -9.29
CA LEU A 190 -0.65 -25.17 -9.92
C LEU A 190 -0.06 -26.32 -10.73
N THR A 191 0.07 -26.13 -12.05
CA THR A 191 0.60 -27.15 -12.97
C THR A 191 2.01 -26.86 -13.47
N ASP A 192 2.56 -25.68 -13.16
CA ASP A 192 3.88 -25.28 -13.60
C ASP A 192 4.98 -26.14 -12.95
N ALA A 193 5.98 -26.55 -13.74
CA ALA A 193 7.03 -27.45 -13.28
C ALA A 193 7.83 -26.89 -12.09
N SER A 194 8.01 -25.56 -12.01
CA SER A 194 8.65 -24.90 -10.87
C SER A 194 7.83 -25.03 -9.58
N ASP A 195 6.51 -24.87 -9.67
CA ASP A 195 5.62 -24.98 -8.53
C ASP A 195 5.47 -26.42 -8.05
N LEU A 196 5.37 -27.38 -8.98
CA LEU A 196 5.36 -28.80 -8.64
C LEU A 196 6.70 -29.26 -8.03
N SER A 197 7.83 -28.75 -8.51
CA SER A 197 9.14 -29.04 -7.93
C SER A 197 9.29 -28.47 -6.52
N ALA A 198 8.80 -27.24 -6.28
CA ALA A 198 8.77 -26.65 -4.95
C ALA A 198 7.84 -27.43 -4.01
N GLY A 199 6.64 -27.79 -4.47
CA GLY A 199 5.70 -28.64 -3.75
C GLY A 199 6.29 -30.01 -3.39
N LYS A 200 7.04 -30.63 -4.31
CA LYS A 200 7.78 -31.87 -4.04
C LYS A 200 8.82 -31.71 -2.93
N ALA A 201 9.54 -30.59 -2.89
CA ALA A 201 10.53 -30.32 -1.84
C ALA A 201 9.85 -30.19 -0.47
N VAL A 202 8.72 -29.48 -0.41
CA VAL A 202 7.89 -29.36 0.80
C VAL A 202 7.36 -30.73 1.22
N PHE A 203 6.83 -31.53 0.28
CA PHE A 203 6.34 -32.89 0.54
C PHE A 203 7.44 -33.78 1.12
N THR A 204 8.62 -33.76 0.49
CA THR A 204 9.80 -34.53 0.91
C THR A 204 10.26 -34.18 2.31
N THR A 205 10.13 -32.91 2.70
CA THR A 205 10.57 -32.43 4.00
C THR A 205 9.56 -32.77 5.10
N ASN A 206 8.27 -32.64 4.82
CA ASN A 206 7.23 -32.56 5.85
C ASN A 206 6.22 -33.73 5.83
N CYS A 207 6.01 -34.39 4.68
CA CYS A 207 4.86 -35.29 4.47
C CYS A 207 5.27 -36.77 4.33
N VAL A 208 6.48 -37.05 3.82
CA VAL A 208 6.93 -38.42 3.50
C VAL A 208 7.02 -39.36 4.69
N ALA A 209 7.22 -38.82 5.90
CA ALA A 209 7.26 -39.63 7.12
C ALA A 209 5.96 -40.41 7.35
N CYS A 210 4.82 -39.84 6.93
CA CYS A 210 3.51 -40.47 7.08
C CYS A 210 2.98 -41.06 5.76
N HIS A 211 3.25 -40.40 4.63
CA HIS A 211 2.68 -40.74 3.33
C HIS A 211 3.62 -41.47 2.37
N LYS A 212 4.85 -41.77 2.79
CA LYS A 212 5.96 -42.31 1.97
C LYS A 212 6.41 -41.34 0.86
N ALA A 213 7.59 -41.61 0.30
CA ALA A 213 8.20 -40.77 -0.74
C ALA A 213 7.44 -40.80 -2.08
N ASP A 214 6.77 -41.91 -2.37
CA ASP A 214 5.95 -42.13 -3.56
C ASP A 214 4.47 -41.79 -3.33
N GLY A 215 4.08 -41.30 -2.15
CA GLY A 215 2.69 -41.01 -1.80
C GLY A 215 1.85 -42.25 -1.50
N GLY A 216 2.44 -43.46 -1.53
CA GLY A 216 1.71 -44.73 -1.39
C GLY A 216 1.09 -44.99 -0.03
N GLY A 217 1.30 -44.12 0.95
CA GLY A 217 0.68 -44.21 2.26
C GLY A 217 1.38 -45.19 3.20
N GLY A 218 1.29 -44.90 4.49
CA GLY A 218 1.92 -45.67 5.57
C GLY A 218 1.16 -45.44 6.87
N ILE A 219 1.67 -44.54 7.71
CA ILE A 219 0.88 -44.02 8.84
C ILE A 219 -0.33 -43.24 8.30
N GLY A 220 -0.10 -42.37 7.31
CA GLY A 220 -1.13 -41.64 6.57
C GLY A 220 -1.81 -42.49 5.49
N PRO A 221 -2.92 -42.02 4.89
CA PRO A 221 -3.57 -42.64 3.74
C PRO A 221 -2.70 -42.63 2.48
N ASN A 222 -3.07 -43.46 1.51
CA ASN A 222 -2.55 -43.41 0.15
C ASN A 222 -3.03 -42.11 -0.53
N LEU A 223 -2.13 -41.38 -1.17
CA LEU A 223 -2.44 -40.11 -1.87
C LEU A 223 -2.45 -40.27 -3.40
N THR A 224 -2.26 -41.50 -3.89
CA THR A 224 -2.17 -41.81 -5.33
C THR A 224 -3.45 -42.40 -5.91
N ASP A 225 -4.38 -42.84 -5.06
CA ASP A 225 -5.65 -43.43 -5.48
C ASP A 225 -6.80 -42.40 -5.51
N GLU A 226 -7.97 -42.86 -5.94
CA GLU A 226 -9.17 -42.01 -6.10
C GLU A 226 -9.99 -41.87 -4.81
N TYR A 227 -9.54 -42.47 -3.69
CA TYR A 227 -10.29 -42.55 -2.45
C TYR A 227 -9.85 -41.47 -1.48
N TRP A 228 -10.78 -40.59 -1.11
CA TRP A 228 -10.50 -39.45 -0.24
C TRP A 228 -11.42 -39.44 0.97
N ILE A 229 -10.85 -39.07 2.12
CA ILE A 229 -11.56 -38.96 3.39
C ILE A 229 -12.15 -37.56 3.56
N LEU A 230 -11.44 -36.53 3.09
CA LEU A 230 -11.77 -35.11 3.27
C LEU A 230 -11.94 -34.36 1.93
N GLY A 231 -12.11 -35.11 0.83
CA GLY A 231 -12.23 -34.64 -0.53
C GLY A 231 -10.89 -34.47 -1.27
N GLY A 232 -10.89 -34.75 -2.59
CA GLY A 232 -9.67 -34.79 -3.43
C GLY A 232 -9.37 -33.55 -4.27
N GLY A 233 -10.31 -32.60 -4.37
CA GLY A 233 -10.08 -31.34 -5.10
C GLY A 233 -9.08 -30.40 -4.42
N ILE A 234 -8.48 -29.48 -5.19
CA ILE A 234 -7.42 -28.56 -4.71
C ILE A 234 -7.80 -27.78 -3.45
N LYS A 235 -9.03 -27.27 -3.37
CA LYS A 235 -9.53 -26.57 -2.17
C LYS A 235 -9.61 -27.48 -0.94
N ASN A 236 -9.97 -28.75 -1.12
CA ASN A 236 -10.08 -29.73 -0.05
C ASN A 236 -8.70 -30.16 0.47
N VAL A 237 -7.79 -30.45 -0.45
CA VAL A 237 -6.41 -30.83 -0.13
C VAL A 237 -5.69 -29.66 0.55
N PHE A 238 -5.81 -28.44 0.01
CA PHE A 238 -5.26 -27.23 0.62
C PHE A 238 -5.83 -26.98 2.03
N ARG A 239 -7.16 -27.09 2.21
CA ARG A 239 -7.78 -26.96 3.53
C ARG A 239 -7.25 -28.00 4.52
N THR A 240 -7.09 -29.25 4.10
CA THR A 240 -6.55 -30.32 4.94
C THR A 240 -5.10 -30.06 5.35
N ILE A 241 -4.29 -29.48 4.45
CA ILE A 241 -2.91 -29.08 4.77
C ILE A 241 -2.91 -27.87 5.73
N SER A 242 -3.72 -26.86 5.45
CA SER A 242 -3.81 -25.63 6.27
C SER A 242 -4.31 -25.90 7.68
N GLU A 243 -5.46 -26.55 7.80
CA GLU A 243 -6.22 -26.73 9.05
C GLU A 243 -5.91 -28.04 9.78
N GLY A 244 -5.21 -28.97 9.11
CA GLY A 244 -4.94 -30.31 9.63
C GLY A 244 -5.99 -31.33 9.19
N GLY A 245 -5.74 -32.59 9.58
CA GLY A 245 -6.66 -33.68 9.28
C GLY A 245 -7.82 -33.78 10.27
N ARG A 246 -8.41 -34.98 10.37
CA ARG A 246 -9.48 -35.27 11.34
C ARG A 246 -8.98 -35.14 12.79
N ASP A 247 -9.83 -34.62 13.67
CA ASP A 247 -9.53 -34.49 15.10
C ASP A 247 -9.05 -35.82 15.71
N GLY A 248 -7.98 -35.74 16.52
CA GLY A 248 -7.37 -36.90 17.16
C GLY A 248 -6.60 -37.83 16.20
N LYS A 249 -6.42 -37.46 14.92
CA LYS A 249 -5.52 -38.14 13.98
C LYS A 249 -4.23 -37.35 13.81
N GLY A 250 -3.14 -38.02 13.44
CA GLY A 250 -1.77 -37.47 13.48
C GLY A 250 -1.41 -36.39 12.45
N MET A 251 -2.35 -35.92 11.60
CA MET A 251 -2.07 -34.89 10.60
C MET A 251 -2.25 -33.50 11.20
N VAL A 252 -1.14 -32.77 11.37
CA VAL A 252 -1.09 -31.44 11.98
C VAL A 252 -1.52 -30.33 11.01
N ALA A 253 -1.91 -29.18 11.56
CA ALA A 253 -2.20 -27.96 10.81
C ALA A 253 -0.89 -27.27 10.39
N TRP A 254 -0.65 -27.11 9.09
CA TRP A 254 0.60 -26.56 8.58
C TRP A 254 0.57 -25.04 8.40
N LYS A 255 -0.59 -24.37 8.57
CA LYS A 255 -0.72 -22.91 8.43
C LYS A 255 0.15 -22.07 9.38
N GLN A 256 0.67 -22.69 10.44
CA GLN A 256 1.58 -22.03 11.40
C GLN A 256 3.06 -22.15 10.99
N THR A 257 3.38 -22.95 9.97
CA THR A 257 4.76 -23.31 9.61
C THR A 257 5.05 -23.11 8.13
N LEU A 258 4.08 -23.38 7.25
CA LEU A 258 4.19 -23.18 5.82
C LEU A 258 3.51 -21.88 5.41
N LYS A 259 4.11 -21.17 4.45
CA LYS A 259 3.47 -20.04 3.79
C LYS A 259 2.30 -20.52 2.93
N PRO A 260 1.30 -19.67 2.65
CA PRO A 260 0.17 -20.09 1.85
C PRO A 260 0.54 -20.51 0.41
N ALA A 261 1.54 -19.87 -0.19
CA ALA A 261 2.10 -20.32 -1.48
C ALA A 261 2.67 -21.75 -1.41
N GLU A 262 3.43 -22.06 -0.35
CA GLU A 262 4.02 -23.39 -0.15
C GLU A 262 2.94 -24.45 0.08
N MET A 263 1.87 -24.10 0.79
CA MET A 263 0.69 -24.97 0.96
C MET A 263 -0.03 -25.22 -0.37
N ALA A 264 -0.15 -24.22 -1.24
CA ALA A 264 -0.73 -24.38 -2.57
C ALA A 264 0.13 -25.26 -3.49
N GLN A 265 1.45 -25.09 -3.43
CA GLN A 265 2.42 -25.89 -4.18
C GLN A 265 2.41 -27.35 -3.75
N VAL A 266 2.44 -27.64 -2.43
CA VAL A 266 2.41 -29.02 -1.95
C VAL A 266 1.04 -29.68 -2.16
N ALA A 267 -0.07 -28.93 -2.04
CA ALA A 267 -1.40 -29.43 -2.39
C ALA A 267 -1.50 -29.82 -3.87
N SER A 268 -0.95 -28.98 -4.76
CA SER A 268 -0.93 -29.26 -6.20
C SER A 268 -0.04 -30.44 -6.54
N TYR A 269 1.12 -30.57 -5.87
CA TYR A 269 1.99 -31.74 -6.01
C TYR A 269 1.29 -33.03 -5.57
N VAL A 270 0.57 -33.01 -4.44
CA VAL A 270 -0.19 -34.18 -3.96
C VAL A 270 -1.23 -34.62 -4.99
N ILE A 271 -1.96 -33.68 -5.59
CA ILE A 271 -2.93 -34.01 -6.66
C ILE A 271 -2.22 -34.60 -7.89
N SER A 272 -1.03 -34.11 -8.23
CA SER A 272 -0.23 -34.64 -9.34
C SER A 272 0.25 -36.08 -9.13
N LEU A 273 0.21 -36.62 -7.89
CA LEU A 273 0.52 -38.01 -7.60
C LEU A 273 -0.64 -38.97 -7.91
N GLY A 274 -1.85 -38.44 -8.12
CA GLY A 274 -3.03 -39.22 -8.48
C GLY A 274 -2.79 -40.05 -9.74
N GLY A 275 -3.15 -41.33 -9.72
CA GLY A 275 -2.99 -42.26 -10.83
C GLY A 275 -1.57 -42.84 -10.98
N THR A 276 -0.62 -42.49 -10.11
CA THR A 276 0.68 -43.16 -10.05
C THR A 276 0.56 -44.52 -9.34
N THR A 277 1.53 -45.42 -9.57
CA THR A 277 1.55 -46.76 -8.95
C THR A 277 2.72 -46.88 -7.97
N PRO A 278 2.48 -46.65 -6.66
CA PRO A 278 3.45 -46.92 -5.60
C PRO A 278 3.92 -48.37 -5.57
N ALA A 279 5.12 -48.64 -5.06
CA ALA A 279 5.65 -50.00 -4.95
C ALA A 279 4.90 -50.84 -3.91
N GLU A 280 4.45 -50.20 -2.83
CA GLU A 280 3.70 -50.82 -1.73
C GLU A 280 2.56 -49.88 -1.28
N PRO A 281 1.47 -49.77 -2.06
CA PRO A 281 0.36 -48.90 -1.75
C PRO A 281 -0.41 -49.43 -0.55
N LYS A 282 -0.76 -48.54 0.37
CA LYS A 282 -1.73 -48.82 1.43
C LYS A 282 -3.11 -49.06 0.81
N ALA A 283 -3.92 -49.91 1.43
CA ALA A 283 -5.29 -50.13 0.99
C ALA A 283 -6.08 -48.80 0.98
N PRO A 284 -7.03 -48.64 0.03
CA PRO A 284 -7.84 -47.43 -0.07
C PRO A 284 -8.55 -47.06 1.23
N ASP A 285 -8.60 -45.77 1.57
CA ASP A 285 -9.23 -45.25 2.78
C ASP A 285 -10.08 -44.01 2.43
N GLY A 286 -11.38 -44.08 2.65
CA GLY A 286 -12.35 -43.03 2.28
C GLY A 286 -13.29 -43.46 1.15
N GLU A 287 -13.88 -42.47 0.48
CA GLU A 287 -14.84 -42.65 -0.60
C GLU A 287 -14.26 -42.13 -1.91
N ILE A 288 -14.71 -42.68 -3.04
CA ILE A 288 -14.34 -42.16 -4.36
C ILE A 288 -14.78 -40.71 -4.43
N TRP A 289 -13.83 -39.79 -4.59
CA TRP A 289 -14.16 -38.38 -4.68
C TRP A 289 -14.59 -38.03 -6.09
N VAL A 290 -15.84 -37.55 -6.21
CA VAL A 290 -16.36 -36.98 -7.44
C VAL A 290 -16.39 -35.47 -7.25
N ASP A 291 -15.81 -34.73 -8.20
CA ASP A 291 -15.81 -33.28 -8.16
C ASP A 291 -17.26 -32.77 -8.30
N PRO A 292 -17.80 -32.04 -7.29
CA PRO A 292 -19.16 -31.50 -7.37
C PRO A 292 -19.34 -30.44 -8.47
N ASP A 293 -18.23 -29.86 -8.95
CA ASP A 293 -18.22 -28.83 -10.00
C ASP A 293 -17.75 -29.37 -11.37
N ALA A 294 -17.46 -30.67 -11.48
CA ALA A 294 -17.11 -31.26 -12.78
C ALA A 294 -18.30 -31.25 -13.74
N PRO A 295 -18.09 -30.99 -15.05
CA PRO A 295 -19.11 -31.20 -16.06
C PRO A 295 -19.57 -32.65 -15.97
N LYS A 296 -20.88 -32.88 -15.78
CA LYS A 296 -21.44 -34.24 -15.76
C LYS A 296 -21.13 -34.90 -17.09
N GLU A 297 -20.23 -35.87 -17.11
CA GLU A 297 -20.05 -36.73 -18.28
C GLU A 297 -21.35 -37.51 -18.50
N GLU A 298 -21.98 -37.28 -19.65
CA GLU A 298 -23.12 -38.06 -20.10
C GLU A 298 -22.65 -39.49 -20.38
N VAL A 299 -22.97 -40.41 -19.46
CA VAL A 299 -22.81 -41.83 -19.69
C VAL A 299 -23.67 -42.21 -20.92
N PRO A 300 -23.12 -42.86 -21.96
CA PRO A 300 -23.92 -43.25 -23.12
C PRO A 300 -24.94 -44.28 -22.64
N THR A 301 -26.21 -43.88 -22.65
CA THR A 301 -27.31 -44.78 -22.33
C THR A 301 -27.38 -45.79 -23.47
N LYS A 302 -26.99 -47.03 -23.20
CA LYS A 302 -27.25 -48.17 -24.10
C LYS A 302 -28.76 -48.19 -24.35
N GLU A 303 -29.18 -47.94 -25.58
CA GLU A 303 -30.55 -48.18 -26.02
C GLU A 303 -30.93 -49.63 -25.71
N ILE A 304 -31.78 -49.82 -24.71
CA ILE A 304 -32.55 -51.05 -24.55
C ILE A 304 -33.72 -50.90 -25.51
N GLN A 305 -33.68 -51.60 -26.64
CA GLN A 305 -34.84 -51.76 -27.51
C GLN A 305 -35.93 -52.50 -26.73
N GLU A 306 -36.93 -51.78 -26.24
CA GLU A 306 -38.19 -52.37 -25.82
C GLU A 306 -38.95 -52.85 -27.07
N THR A 307 -38.97 -54.16 -27.29
CA THR A 307 -39.95 -54.79 -28.18
C THR A 307 -41.32 -54.72 -27.53
N VAL A 308 -42.14 -53.76 -27.95
CA VAL A 308 -43.58 -53.71 -27.65
C VAL A 308 -44.27 -54.81 -28.45
N SER A 309 -44.78 -55.84 -27.79
CA SER A 309 -45.72 -56.79 -28.40
C SER A 309 -47.12 -56.20 -28.35
N ASP A 310 -47.60 -55.72 -29.50
CA ASP A 310 -48.98 -55.30 -29.69
C ASP A 310 -49.89 -56.54 -29.65
N SER A 311 -50.79 -56.59 -28.66
CA SER A 311 -51.78 -57.65 -28.50
C SER A 311 -53.19 -57.09 -28.61
N THR A 312 -53.53 -56.59 -29.80
CA THR A 312 -54.94 -56.30 -30.13
C THR A 312 -55.28 -56.65 -31.57
N ALA A 313 -55.36 -57.95 -31.87
CA ALA A 313 -56.06 -58.45 -33.05
C ALA A 313 -57.44 -58.98 -32.63
N VAL A 314 -58.47 -58.16 -32.82
CA VAL A 314 -59.87 -58.62 -32.80
C VAL A 314 -60.15 -59.27 -34.14
N ALA A 315 -60.37 -60.58 -34.13
CA ALA A 315 -60.82 -61.34 -35.27
C ALA A 315 -62.29 -61.00 -35.60
N VAL A 316 -62.54 -60.69 -36.87
CA VAL A 316 -63.86 -60.72 -37.49
C VAL A 316 -63.79 -61.69 -38.67
N ASN A 317 -64.73 -62.64 -38.70
CA ASN A 317 -65.31 -63.44 -39.81
C ASN A 317 -65.84 -64.73 -39.15
N GLU A 318 -67.12 -65.13 -39.21
CA GLU A 318 -68.19 -64.96 -40.21
C GLU A 318 -69.54 -64.57 -39.58
#